data_AF-A0A366EV74-F1
#
_entry.id   AF-A0A366EV74-F1
#
_cell.length_a   1.000
_cell.length_b   1.000
_cell.length_c   1.000
_cell.angle_alpha   90.00
_cell.angle_beta   90.00
_cell.angle_gamma   90.00
#
_symmetry.space_group_name_H-M   'P 1'
#
loop_
_entity.id
_entity.type
_entity.pdbx_description
1 polymer ?
#
loop_
_entity_poly.entity_id
_entity_poly.type
_entity_poly.pdbx_seq_one_letter_code
_entity_poly.pdbx_strand_id
1 'polypeptide(L)'
;MVFLYRAAIVALVTFAFALVGFGLGDLLPADYVTASKGMIGSVVGLDATLLALVLGLLIWTAHGQFMGQQAELQTIGRAIVLLDLALAGYGPEAAAGRREIHQILKRARARLWIDDPKGRRMVAVGDLPAEVLPMRAVFTALRPVNDDQRQHLAAARDHFSTIVDTQLTMIRSLVDPIPNLLLTVVVGWSCVLFFGYGLGSPANTLTIVMAALGALSVGSAAFLILELSDPYVGVFRLPRTGFDGVLGALALGDEITAETERRSGAG
;
A
#
# COMPACT_ATOMS: atom_id res chain seq x y z
N MET A 1 9.78 -9.69 -2.55
CA MET A 1 11.11 -10.11 -2.04
C MET A 1 11.92 -8.96 -1.46
N VAL A 2 11.80 -7.72 -1.97
CA VAL A 2 12.56 -6.56 -1.47
C VAL A 2 12.35 -6.30 0.03
N PHE A 3 11.10 -6.40 0.53
CA PHE A 3 10.81 -6.18 1.95
C PHE A 3 11.34 -7.30 2.86
N LEU A 4 11.25 -8.55 2.40
CA LEU A 4 11.77 -9.71 3.14
C LEU A 4 13.28 -9.60 3.38
N TYR A 5 14.04 -9.19 2.36
CA TYR A 5 15.48 -8.96 2.51
C TYR A 5 15.80 -7.83 3.50
N ARG A 6 15.08 -6.70 3.44
CA ARG A 6 15.25 -5.59 4.39
C ARG A 6 14.93 -6.01 5.84
N ALA A 7 13.85 -6.76 6.03
CA ALA A 7 13.47 -7.30 7.33
C ALA A 7 14.51 -8.29 7.87
N ALA A 8 15.06 -9.16 7.02
CA ALA A 8 16.13 -10.07 7.38
C ALA A 8 17.39 -9.31 7.82
N ILE A 9 17.77 -8.21 7.13
CA ILE A 9 18.87 -7.34 7.56
C ILE A 9 18.59 -6.76 8.95
N VAL A 10 17.38 -6.25 9.19
CA VAL A 10 17.01 -5.69 10.51
C VAL A 10 17.17 -6.73 11.61
N ALA A 11 16.68 -7.95 11.40
CA ALA A 11 16.85 -9.05 12.35
C ALA A 11 18.33 -9.41 12.58
N LEU A 12 19.11 -9.54 11.50
CA LEU A 12 20.52 -9.89 11.57
C LEU A 12 21.35 -8.82 12.29
N VAL A 13 21.13 -7.54 12.00
CA VAL A 13 21.83 -6.43 12.65
C VAL A 13 21.45 -6.37 14.14
N THR A 14 20.16 -6.48 14.46
CA THR A 14 19.69 -6.48 15.85
C THR A 14 20.31 -7.64 16.64
N PHE A 15 20.35 -8.83 16.04
CA PHE A 15 20.98 -10.00 16.65
C PHE A 15 22.50 -9.83 16.81
N ALA A 16 23.18 -9.26 15.82
CA ALA A 16 24.62 -8.99 15.90
C ALA A 16 24.97 -8.08 17.07
N PHE A 17 24.15 -7.05 17.36
CA PHE A 17 24.35 -6.20 18.53
C PHE A 17 24.20 -6.96 19.86
N ALA A 18 23.30 -7.95 19.94
CA ALA A 18 23.24 -8.83 21.11
C ALA A 18 24.54 -9.64 21.27
N LEU A 19 25.07 -10.20 20.18
CA LEU A 19 26.34 -10.93 20.19
C LEU A 19 27.52 -10.06 20.62
N VAL A 20 27.57 -8.82 20.15
CA VAL A 20 28.58 -7.84 20.59
C VAL A 20 28.41 -7.54 22.09
N GLY A 21 27.18 -7.43 22.58
CA GLY A 21 26.88 -7.25 24.00
C GLY A 21 27.38 -8.42 24.85
N PHE A 22 27.11 -9.65 24.43
CA PHE A 22 27.63 -10.86 25.10
C PHE A 22 29.16 -10.87 25.11
N GLY A 23 29.80 -10.63 23.96
CA GLY A 23 31.26 -10.64 23.85
C GLY A 23 31.95 -9.54 24.66
N LEU A 24 31.35 -8.34 24.75
CA LEU A 24 31.84 -7.29 25.65
C LEU A 24 31.62 -7.66 27.10
N GLY A 25 30.45 -8.21 27.45
CA GLY A 25 30.16 -8.68 28.81
C GLY A 25 31.19 -9.67 29.34
N ASP A 26 31.66 -10.59 28.48
CA ASP A 26 32.69 -11.58 28.81
C ASP A 26 34.10 -10.96 28.91
N LEU A 27 34.37 -9.84 28.22
CA LEU A 27 35.67 -9.16 28.22
C LEU A 27 35.83 -8.17 29.38
N LEU A 28 34.74 -7.58 29.86
CA LEU A 28 34.76 -6.61 30.96
C LEU A 28 34.93 -7.29 32.34
N PRO A 29 35.59 -6.62 33.31
CA PRO A 29 35.69 -7.13 34.68
C PRO A 29 34.31 -7.36 35.30
N ALA A 30 34.11 -8.54 35.91
CA ALA A 30 32.82 -8.96 36.48
C ALA A 30 32.24 -7.95 37.50
N ASP A 31 33.11 -7.28 38.26
CA ASP A 31 32.73 -6.29 39.26
C ASP A 31 32.13 -5.02 38.63
N TYR A 32 32.67 -4.58 37.49
CA TYR A 32 32.20 -3.39 36.77
C TYR A 32 30.82 -3.63 36.13
N VAL A 33 30.63 -4.79 35.50
CA VAL A 33 29.36 -5.19 34.91
C VAL A 33 28.30 -5.35 36.01
N THR A 34 28.64 -6.01 37.13
CA THR A 34 27.72 -6.23 38.25
C THR A 34 27.28 -4.91 38.89
N ALA A 35 28.19 -3.95 39.08
CA ALA A 35 27.85 -2.62 39.58
C ALA A 35 26.91 -1.85 38.63
N SER A 36 26.98 -2.11 37.32
CA SER A 36 26.24 -1.37 36.29
C SER A 36 24.90 -2.01 35.89
N LYS A 37 24.62 -3.26 36.31
CA LYS A 37 23.41 -4.03 35.92
C LYS A 37 22.09 -3.28 36.15
N GLY A 38 21.96 -2.55 37.26
CA GLY A 38 20.74 -1.80 37.58
C GLY A 38 20.46 -0.65 36.60
N MET A 39 21.51 0.05 36.17
CA MET A 39 21.39 1.11 35.16
C MET A 39 21.09 0.53 33.78
N ILE A 40 21.81 -0.54 33.39
CA ILE A 40 21.58 -1.26 32.12
C ILE A 40 20.12 -1.72 32.04
N GLY A 41 19.62 -2.38 33.08
CA GLY A 41 18.24 -2.85 33.14
C GLY A 41 17.21 -1.71 33.05
N SER A 42 17.46 -0.57 33.71
CA SER A 42 16.59 0.60 33.64
C SER A 42 16.51 1.18 32.22
N VAL A 43 17.66 1.34 31.54
CA VAL A 43 17.70 1.86 30.16
C VAL A 43 17.03 0.90 29.20
N VAL A 44 17.35 -0.40 29.30
CA VAL A 44 16.74 -1.45 28.49
C VAL A 44 15.22 -1.53 28.70
N GLY A 45 14.75 -1.40 29.94
CA GLY A 45 13.32 -1.38 30.26
C GLY A 45 12.61 -0.16 29.65
N LEU A 46 13.22 1.02 29.74
CA LEU A 46 12.72 2.24 29.11
C LEU A 46 12.62 2.06 27.58
N ASP A 47 13.71 1.63 26.95
CA ASP A 47 13.77 1.39 25.50
C ASP A 47 12.74 0.35 25.06
N ALA A 48 12.52 -0.72 25.84
CA ALA A 48 11.53 -1.75 25.55
C ALA A 48 10.12 -1.18 25.50
N THR A 49 9.76 -0.32 26.47
CA THR A 49 8.42 0.31 26.50
C THR A 49 8.21 1.29 25.35
N LEU A 50 9.24 2.08 25.02
CA LEU A 50 9.20 3.01 23.88
C LEU A 50 9.08 2.25 22.57
N LEU A 51 9.87 1.19 22.38
CA LEU A 51 9.81 0.34 21.19
C LEU A 51 8.46 -0.33 21.04
N ALA A 52 7.89 -0.89 22.11
CA ALA A 52 6.57 -1.51 22.06
C ALA A 52 5.48 -0.53 21.58
N LEU A 53 5.49 0.70 22.11
CA LEU A 53 4.54 1.74 21.72
C LEU A 53 4.75 2.20 20.27
N VAL A 54 5.99 2.52 19.90
CA VAL A 54 6.30 3.05 18.57
C VAL A 54 6.09 1.99 17.49
N LEU A 55 6.50 0.74 17.71
CA LEU A 55 6.26 -0.36 16.76
C LEU A 55 4.76 -0.61 16.58
N GLY A 56 3.99 -0.65 17.67
CA GLY A 56 2.54 -0.81 17.61
C GLY A 56 1.87 0.31 16.81
N LEU A 57 2.26 1.57 17.06
CA LEU A 57 1.75 2.73 16.34
C LEU A 57 2.15 2.70 14.86
N LEU A 58 3.40 2.35 14.55
CA LEU A 58 3.87 2.24 13.17
C LEU A 58 3.13 1.17 12.37
N ILE A 59 2.89 0.00 12.97
CA ILE A 59 2.09 -1.05 12.35
C ILE A 59 0.66 -0.55 12.10
N TRP A 60 0.06 0.13 13.08
CA TRP A 60 -1.27 0.72 12.94
C TRP A 60 -1.34 1.77 11.82
N THR A 61 -0.36 2.67 11.74
CA THR A 61 -0.27 3.67 10.68
C THR A 61 -0.10 3.02 9.31
N ALA A 62 0.79 2.02 9.19
CA ALA A 62 0.99 1.28 7.94
C ALA A 62 -0.29 0.55 7.51
N HIS A 63 -0.98 -0.08 8.46
CA HIS A 63 -2.29 -0.70 8.22
C HIS A 63 -3.34 0.34 7.77
N GLY A 64 -3.37 1.52 8.39
CA GLY A 64 -4.24 2.62 7.99
C GLY A 64 -3.98 3.08 6.55
N GLN A 65 -2.71 3.19 6.15
CA GLN A 65 -2.34 3.50 4.76
C GLN A 65 -2.82 2.41 3.79
N PHE A 66 -2.61 1.13 4.13
CA PHE A 66 -3.11 0.01 3.34
C PHE A 66 -4.63 0.09 3.14
N MET A 67 -5.38 0.30 4.22
CA MET A 67 -6.85 0.40 4.18
C MET A 67 -7.32 1.63 3.39
N GLY A 68 -6.62 2.75 3.50
CA GLY A 68 -6.91 3.95 2.70
C GLY A 68 -6.76 3.69 1.21
N GLN A 69 -5.65 3.10 0.79
CA GLN A 69 -5.42 2.72 -0.61
C GLN A 69 -6.46 1.70 -1.11
N GLN A 70 -6.86 0.74 -0.26
CA GLN A 70 -7.93 -0.20 -0.57
C GLN A 70 -9.27 0.50 -0.84
N ALA A 71 -9.64 1.45 0.02
CA ALA A 71 -10.88 2.22 -0.10
C ALA A 71 -10.87 3.12 -1.35
N GLU A 72 -9.75 3.75 -1.66
CA GLU A 72 -9.57 4.55 -2.87
C GLU A 72 -9.73 3.67 -4.14
N LEU A 73 -9.17 2.45 -4.17
CA LEU A 73 -9.37 1.52 -5.29
C LEU A 73 -10.85 1.10 -5.45
N GLN A 74 -11.54 0.82 -4.33
CA GLN A 74 -12.97 0.50 -4.36
C GLN A 74 -13.81 1.67 -4.88
N THR A 75 -13.42 2.90 -4.52
CA THR A 75 -14.07 4.14 -4.97
C THR A 75 -13.94 4.30 -6.49
N ILE A 76 -12.73 4.09 -7.04
CA ILE A 76 -12.50 4.08 -8.49
C ILE A 76 -13.33 2.98 -9.16
N GLY A 77 -13.32 1.75 -8.63
CA GLY A 77 -14.08 0.64 -9.19
C GLY A 77 -15.58 0.93 -9.28
N ARG A 78 -16.16 1.48 -8.20
CA ARG A 78 -17.57 1.91 -8.19
C ARG A 78 -17.83 3.03 -9.20
N ALA A 79 -16.99 4.05 -9.23
CA ALA A 79 -17.14 5.19 -10.14
C ALA A 79 -17.07 4.76 -11.61
N ILE A 80 -16.23 3.77 -11.95
CA ILE A 80 -16.15 3.19 -13.30
C ILE A 80 -17.46 2.52 -13.71
N VAL A 81 -18.05 1.69 -12.85
CA VAL A 81 -19.32 1.00 -13.15
C VAL A 81 -20.45 2.01 -13.33
N LEU A 82 -20.54 2.99 -12.44
CA LEU A 82 -21.57 4.04 -12.53
C LEU A 82 -21.38 4.94 -13.75
N LEU A 83 -20.13 5.24 -14.11
CA LEU A 83 -19.81 5.96 -15.34
C LEU A 83 -20.28 5.18 -16.58
N ASP A 84 -20.02 3.87 -16.66
CA ASP A 84 -20.46 3.04 -17.78
C ASP A 84 -21.99 2.98 -17.88
N LEU A 85 -22.69 2.80 -16.75
CA LEU A 85 -24.15 2.82 -16.68
C LEU A 85 -24.73 4.18 -17.11
N ALA A 86 -24.11 5.30 -16.70
CA ALA A 86 -24.54 6.62 -17.10
C ALA A 86 -24.36 6.85 -18.61
N LEU A 87 -23.25 6.36 -19.19
CA LEU A 87 -23.04 6.41 -20.64
C LEU A 87 -23.98 5.48 -21.41
N ALA A 88 -24.30 4.30 -20.87
CA ALA A 88 -25.28 3.41 -21.46
C ALA A 88 -26.68 4.05 -21.48
N GLY A 89 -27.08 4.71 -20.38
CA GLY A 89 -28.33 5.48 -20.29
C GLY A 89 -28.39 6.67 -21.25
N TYR A 90 -27.25 7.28 -21.58
CA TYR A 90 -27.18 8.36 -22.59
C TYR A 90 -27.55 7.86 -24.01
N GLY A 91 -27.21 6.62 -24.33
CA GLY A 91 -27.50 5.98 -25.62
C GLY A 91 -26.28 5.75 -26.53
N PRO A 92 -26.49 5.33 -27.79
CA PRO A 92 -25.43 4.79 -28.67
C PRO A 92 -24.35 5.81 -29.03
N GLU A 93 -24.66 7.10 -29.00
CA GLU A 93 -23.70 8.19 -29.21
C GLU A 93 -22.53 8.17 -28.21
N ALA A 94 -22.77 7.64 -27.00
CA ALA A 94 -21.79 7.51 -25.94
C ALA A 94 -20.89 6.26 -26.06
N ALA A 95 -21.05 5.43 -27.09
CA ALA A 95 -20.27 4.21 -27.28
C ALA A 95 -18.75 4.45 -27.33
N ALA A 96 -18.31 5.62 -27.81
CA ALA A 96 -16.90 6.01 -27.78
C ALA A 96 -16.36 6.16 -26.35
N GLY A 97 -17.18 6.71 -25.43
CA GLY A 97 -16.81 6.84 -24.01
C GLY A 97 -16.70 5.49 -23.33
N ARG A 98 -17.64 4.56 -23.59
CA ARG A 98 -17.60 3.19 -23.05
C ARG A 98 -16.36 2.43 -23.51
N ARG A 99 -15.90 2.64 -24.75
CA ARG A 99 -14.61 2.10 -25.24
C ARG A 99 -13.41 2.71 -24.52
N GLU A 100 -13.43 4.01 -24.26
CA GLU A 100 -12.34 4.66 -23.52
C GLU A 100 -12.24 4.19 -22.07
N ILE A 101 -13.36 3.91 -21.38
CA ILE A 101 -13.35 3.32 -20.03
C ILE A 101 -12.54 2.01 -20.02
N HIS A 102 -12.80 1.13 -20.98
CA HIS A 102 -12.07 -0.13 -21.10
C HIS A 102 -10.57 0.08 -21.34
N GLN A 103 -10.18 1.10 -22.11
CA GLN A 103 -8.77 1.42 -22.35
C GLN A 103 -8.10 2.00 -21.10
N ILE A 104 -8.77 2.91 -20.38
CA ILE A 104 -8.32 3.45 -19.10
C ILE A 104 -8.12 2.30 -18.10
N LEU A 105 -9.04 1.34 -18.04
CA LEU A 105 -8.94 0.23 -17.09
C LEU A 105 -7.77 -0.70 -17.40
N LYS A 106 -7.52 -0.99 -18.68
CA LYS A 106 -6.35 -1.75 -19.13
C LYS A 106 -5.05 -1.04 -18.79
N ARG A 107 -4.98 0.28 -19.03
CA ARG A 107 -3.83 1.11 -18.71
C ARG A 107 -3.59 1.18 -17.21
N ALA A 108 -4.61 1.51 -16.42
CA ALA A 108 -4.55 1.56 -14.96
C ALA A 108 -4.06 0.23 -14.35
N ARG A 109 -4.54 -0.91 -14.86
CA ARG A 109 -4.07 -2.22 -14.42
C ARG A 109 -2.58 -2.46 -14.72
N ALA A 110 -2.12 -2.08 -15.91
CA ALA A 110 -0.71 -2.19 -16.28
C ALA A 110 0.18 -1.28 -15.41
N ARG A 111 -0.30 -0.10 -15.02
CA ARG A 111 0.42 0.86 -14.18
C ARG A 111 0.51 0.45 -12.72
N LEU A 112 -0.60 0.03 -12.12
CA LEU A 112 -0.69 -0.22 -10.67
C LEU A 112 0.12 -1.44 -10.22
N TRP A 113 0.30 -2.44 -11.09
CA TRP A 113 1.00 -3.69 -10.78
C TRP A 113 2.40 -3.78 -11.39
N ILE A 114 3.16 -2.68 -11.35
CA ILE A 114 4.60 -2.67 -11.62
C ILE A 114 5.36 -3.06 -10.34
N ASP A 115 6.25 -4.04 -10.39
CA ASP A 115 6.99 -4.52 -9.20
C ASP A 115 8.02 -3.51 -8.67
N ASP A 116 8.50 -2.58 -9.50
CA ASP A 116 9.37 -1.48 -9.09
C ASP A 116 8.56 -0.27 -8.61
N PRO A 117 8.65 0.13 -7.33
CA PRO A 117 7.94 1.30 -6.80
C PRO A 117 8.32 2.62 -7.50
N LYS A 118 9.58 2.77 -7.95
CA LYS A 118 10.04 4.00 -8.63
C LYS A 118 9.45 4.09 -10.04
N GLY A 119 9.54 2.99 -10.81
CA GLY A 119 8.88 2.86 -12.10
C GLY A 119 7.37 3.11 -12.02
N ARG A 120 6.70 2.55 -11.00
CA ARG A 120 5.27 2.77 -10.77
C ARG A 120 4.91 4.24 -10.57
N ARG A 121 5.64 4.94 -9.69
CA ARG A 121 5.41 6.37 -9.43
C ARG A 121 5.64 7.23 -10.67
N MET A 122 6.68 6.95 -11.44
CA MET A 122 7.00 7.71 -12.65
C MET A 122 5.94 7.54 -13.74
N VAL A 123 5.46 6.32 -13.95
CA VAL A 123 4.41 6.00 -14.92
C VAL A 123 3.05 6.56 -14.46
N ALA A 124 2.73 6.50 -13.17
CA ALA A 124 1.47 7.03 -12.63
C ALA A 124 1.32 8.55 -12.83
N VAL A 125 2.41 9.32 -12.66
CA VAL A 125 2.40 10.78 -12.86
C VAL A 125 2.38 11.15 -14.35
N GLY A 126 3.15 10.44 -15.18
CA GLY A 126 3.31 10.75 -16.60
C GLY A 126 2.07 10.46 -17.46
N ASP A 127 1.33 9.41 -17.13
CA ASP A 127 0.22 8.93 -17.98
C ASP A 127 -1.15 9.50 -17.59
N LEU A 128 -1.25 10.30 -16.53
CA LEU A 128 -2.53 10.89 -16.12
C LEU A 128 -3.16 11.76 -17.22
N PRO A 129 -2.42 12.66 -17.90
CA PRO A 129 -2.98 13.42 -19.03
C PRO A 129 -3.43 12.52 -20.19
N ALA A 130 -2.74 11.41 -20.43
CA ALA A 130 -3.07 10.46 -21.49
C ALA A 130 -4.37 9.69 -21.23
N GLU A 131 -4.83 9.59 -19.98
CA GLU A 131 -6.15 9.05 -19.63
C GLU A 131 -7.23 10.12 -19.59
N VAL A 132 -6.90 11.32 -19.11
CA VAL A 132 -7.88 12.39 -18.89
C VAL A 132 -8.29 13.08 -20.18
N LEU A 133 -7.35 13.37 -21.08
CA LEU A 133 -7.62 14.14 -22.29
C LEU A 133 -8.56 13.43 -23.28
N PRO A 134 -8.41 12.12 -23.59
CA PRO A 134 -9.33 11.43 -24.50
C PRO A 134 -10.77 11.39 -23.98
N MET A 135 -10.97 11.10 -22.69
CA MET A 135 -12.31 11.07 -22.11
C MET A 135 -12.96 12.47 -22.11
N ARG A 136 -12.18 13.53 -21.81
CA ARG A 136 -12.68 14.91 -21.92
C ARG A 136 -13.11 15.26 -23.34
N ALA A 137 -12.39 14.79 -24.36
CA ALA A 137 -12.77 15.00 -25.75
C ALA A 137 -14.11 14.31 -26.07
N VAL A 138 -14.32 13.08 -25.59
CA VAL A 138 -15.63 12.39 -25.72
C VAL A 138 -16.74 13.21 -25.09
N PHE A 139 -16.59 13.66 -23.84
CA PHE A 139 -17.62 14.45 -23.16
C PHE A 139 -17.91 15.80 -23.82
N THR A 140 -16.96 16.35 -24.57
CA THR A 140 -17.14 17.61 -25.30
C THR A 140 -17.84 17.40 -26.64
N ALA A 141 -17.69 16.20 -27.24
CA ALA A 141 -18.34 15.85 -28.49
C ALA A 141 -19.82 15.49 -28.34
N LEU A 142 -20.24 14.97 -27.17
CA LEU A 142 -21.63 14.62 -26.88
C LEU A 142 -22.52 15.87 -26.81
N ARG A 143 -23.62 15.86 -27.58
CA ARG A 143 -24.60 16.96 -27.67
C ARG A 143 -25.97 16.47 -27.21
N PRO A 144 -26.31 16.61 -25.92
CA PRO A 144 -27.58 16.11 -25.39
C PRO A 144 -28.76 16.84 -26.04
N VAL A 145 -29.76 16.08 -26.47
CA VAL A 145 -30.94 16.58 -27.19
C VAL A 145 -32.15 16.75 -26.25
N ASN A 146 -32.18 16.03 -25.13
CA ASN A 146 -33.26 16.08 -24.14
C ASN A 146 -32.72 16.19 -22.69
N ASP A 147 -33.62 16.40 -21.72
CA ASP A 147 -33.27 16.53 -20.31
C ASP A 147 -32.67 15.26 -19.70
N ASP A 148 -33.13 14.10 -20.16
CA ASP A 148 -32.66 12.79 -19.70
C ASP A 148 -31.18 12.56 -20.08
N GLN A 149 -30.82 12.81 -21.35
CA GLN A 149 -29.44 12.79 -21.81
C GLN A 149 -28.57 13.84 -21.12
N ARG A 150 -29.12 15.02 -20.80
CA ARG A 150 -28.39 16.03 -20.01
C ARG A 150 -28.05 15.49 -18.62
N GLN A 151 -28.99 14.82 -17.97
CA GLN A 151 -28.79 14.23 -16.64
C GLN A 151 -27.77 13.09 -16.67
N HIS A 152 -27.87 12.18 -17.64
CA HIS A 152 -26.90 11.10 -17.81
C HIS A 152 -25.48 11.60 -18.11
N LEU A 153 -25.33 12.63 -18.96
CA LEU A 153 -24.04 13.24 -19.24
C LEU A 153 -23.45 13.96 -18.03
N ALA A 154 -24.28 14.62 -17.22
CA ALA A 154 -23.83 15.26 -15.98
C ALA A 154 -23.33 14.21 -14.97
N ALA A 155 -24.08 13.12 -14.77
CA ALA A 155 -23.67 12.01 -13.91
C ALA A 155 -22.36 11.35 -14.39
N ALA A 156 -22.22 11.13 -15.70
CA ALA A 156 -20.98 10.61 -16.28
C ALA A 156 -19.77 11.51 -15.99
N ARG A 157 -19.91 12.84 -16.13
CA ARG A 157 -18.83 13.78 -15.82
C ARG A 157 -18.44 13.74 -14.33
N ASP A 158 -19.41 13.65 -13.43
CA ASP A 158 -19.19 13.61 -11.98
C ASP A 158 -18.49 12.32 -11.53
N HIS A 159 -18.90 11.17 -12.08
CA HIS A 159 -18.20 9.91 -11.83
C HIS A 159 -16.79 9.91 -12.40
N PHE A 160 -16.57 10.55 -13.56
CA PHE A 160 -15.24 10.69 -14.12
C PHE A 160 -14.34 11.61 -13.29
N SER A 161 -14.83 12.75 -12.79
CA SER A 161 -14.05 13.61 -11.90
C SER A 161 -13.66 12.88 -10.61
N THR A 162 -14.58 12.09 -10.04
CA THR A 162 -14.28 11.24 -8.88
C THR A 162 -13.09 10.31 -9.14
N ILE A 163 -13.01 9.68 -10.32
CA ILE A 163 -11.88 8.82 -10.69
C ILE A 163 -10.58 9.63 -10.72
N VAL A 164 -10.57 10.79 -11.37
CA VAL A 164 -9.37 11.63 -11.52
C VAL A 164 -8.88 12.16 -10.17
N ASP A 165 -9.79 12.66 -9.33
CA ASP A 165 -9.45 13.20 -8.00
C ASP A 165 -8.91 12.09 -7.07
N THR A 166 -9.50 10.90 -7.15
CA THR A 166 -9.03 9.74 -6.37
C THR A 166 -7.65 9.28 -6.85
N GLN A 167 -7.41 9.21 -8.16
CA GLN A 167 -6.09 8.87 -8.71
C GLN A 167 -5.02 9.91 -8.31
N LEU A 168 -5.35 11.20 -8.33
CA LEU A 168 -4.44 12.26 -7.88
C LEU A 168 -4.10 12.12 -6.38
N THR A 169 -5.08 11.70 -5.57
CA THR A 169 -4.87 11.42 -4.14
C THR A 169 -3.93 10.23 -3.95
N MET A 170 -4.16 9.11 -4.65
CA MET A 170 -3.25 7.95 -4.65
C MET A 170 -1.83 8.36 -5.04
N ILE A 171 -1.65 9.14 -6.10
CA ILE A 171 -0.34 9.61 -6.57
C ILE A 171 0.38 10.44 -5.50
N ARG A 172 -0.34 11.31 -4.77
CA ARG A 172 0.23 12.09 -3.66
C ARG A 172 0.62 11.18 -2.49
N SER A 173 -0.19 10.19 -2.16
CA SER A 173 0.09 9.21 -1.10
C SER A 173 1.36 8.39 -1.37
N LEU A 174 1.75 8.19 -2.64
CA LEU A 174 3.04 7.58 -3.01
C LEU A 174 4.27 8.46 -2.69
N VAL A 175 4.06 9.73 -2.31
CA VAL A 175 5.12 10.69 -1.99
C VAL A 175 5.40 10.79 -0.49
N ASP A 176 4.44 10.42 0.36
CA ASP A 176 4.55 10.40 1.84
C ASP A 176 4.54 8.97 2.41
N PRO A 177 5.49 8.08 2.03
CA PRO A 177 5.66 6.84 2.76
C PRO A 177 6.09 7.15 4.20
N ILE A 178 5.82 6.21 5.13
CA ILE A 178 6.34 6.27 6.49
C ILE A 178 7.81 6.72 6.46
N PRO A 179 8.20 7.77 7.22
CA PRO A 179 9.54 8.32 7.13
C PRO A 179 10.56 7.20 7.34
N ASN A 180 11.36 6.88 6.31
CA ASN A 180 12.40 5.86 6.43
C ASN A 180 13.34 6.14 7.61
N LEU A 181 13.48 7.42 7.98
CA LEU A 181 14.19 7.87 9.16
C LEU A 181 13.60 7.29 10.46
N LEU A 182 12.27 7.28 10.60
CA LEU A 182 11.60 6.76 11.79
C LEU A 182 11.85 5.26 11.96
N LEU A 183 11.74 4.48 10.88
CA LEU A 183 12.11 3.06 10.92
C LEU A 183 13.59 2.86 11.27
N THR A 184 14.48 3.71 10.73
CA THR A 184 15.92 3.65 11.04
C THR A 184 16.20 3.91 12.52
N VAL A 185 15.52 4.89 13.12
CA VAL A 185 15.64 5.21 14.55
C VAL A 185 15.16 4.03 15.41
N VAL A 186 14.01 3.44 15.07
CA VAL A 186 13.47 2.27 15.78
C VAL A 186 14.38 1.06 15.71
N VAL A 187 14.99 0.80 14.55
CA VAL A 187 16.01 -0.25 14.40
C VAL A 187 17.24 0.08 15.24
N GLY A 188 17.67 1.34 15.28
CA GLY A 188 18.76 1.80 16.15
C GLY A 188 18.49 1.54 17.63
N TRP A 189 17.31 1.92 18.13
CA TRP A 189 16.89 1.64 19.50
C TRP A 189 16.80 0.14 19.79
N SER A 190 16.32 -0.66 18.82
CA SER A 190 16.32 -2.11 18.93
C SER A 190 17.75 -2.66 19.10
N CYS A 191 18.72 -2.14 18.35
CA CYS A 191 20.12 -2.54 18.50
C CYS A 191 20.68 -2.20 19.89
N VAL A 192 20.39 -1.01 20.41
CA VAL A 192 20.79 -0.60 21.78
C VAL A 192 20.18 -1.52 22.83
N LEU A 193 18.88 -1.83 22.71
CA LEU A 193 18.17 -2.73 23.61
C LEU A 193 18.77 -4.14 23.61
N PHE A 194 19.03 -4.71 22.42
CA PHE A 194 19.61 -6.05 22.31
C PHE A 194 21.07 -6.10 22.79
N PHE A 195 21.83 -5.03 22.54
CA PHE A 195 23.17 -4.87 23.12
C PHE A 195 23.12 -4.83 24.65
N GLY A 196 22.17 -4.09 25.24
CA GLY A 196 21.97 -4.03 26.69
C GLY A 196 21.57 -5.38 27.30
N TYR A 197 20.70 -6.15 26.63
CA TYR A 197 20.41 -7.53 27.04
C TYR A 197 21.65 -8.43 27.00
N GLY A 198 22.46 -8.31 25.94
CA GLY A 198 23.71 -9.05 25.81
C GLY A 198 24.69 -8.74 26.94
N LEU A 199 24.87 -7.46 27.27
CA LEU A 199 25.77 -7.01 28.32
C LEU A 199 25.29 -7.40 29.74
N GLY A 200 23.96 -7.42 29.94
CA GLY A 200 23.35 -7.73 31.24
C GLY A 200 23.23 -9.23 31.55
N SER A 201 23.46 -10.10 30.57
CA SER A 201 23.20 -11.54 30.65
C SER A 201 24.48 -12.36 30.46
N PRO A 202 24.67 -13.50 31.17
CA PRO A 202 25.75 -14.42 30.86
C PRO A 202 25.57 -15.02 29.45
N ALA A 203 26.67 -15.20 28.71
CA ALA A 203 26.67 -15.80 27.39
C ALA A 203 26.45 -17.32 27.47
N ASN A 204 25.19 -17.77 27.44
CA ASN A 204 24.84 -19.18 27.37
C ASN A 204 23.93 -19.47 26.16
N THR A 205 23.85 -20.74 25.75
CA THR A 205 23.08 -21.15 24.57
C THR A 205 21.61 -20.68 24.62
N LEU A 206 20.98 -20.72 25.80
CA LEU A 206 19.59 -20.30 25.96
C LEU A 206 19.41 -18.80 25.71
N THR A 207 20.28 -17.96 26.26
CA THR A 207 20.23 -16.50 26.09
C THR A 207 20.47 -16.08 24.65
N ILE A 208 21.37 -16.77 23.93
CA ILE A 208 21.61 -16.55 22.51
C ILE A 208 20.37 -16.93 21.68
N VAL A 209 19.74 -18.07 21.97
CA VAL A 209 18.50 -18.50 21.28
C VAL A 209 17.37 -17.49 21.53
N MET A 210 17.21 -17.02 22.77
CA MET A 210 16.19 -16.02 23.09
C MET A 210 16.46 -14.68 22.40
N ALA A 211 17.72 -14.25 22.31
CA ALA A 211 18.11 -13.07 21.54
C ALA A 211 17.80 -13.25 20.04
N ALA A 212 18.03 -14.43 19.47
CA ALA A 212 17.67 -14.71 18.08
C ALA A 212 16.15 -14.64 17.84
N LEU A 213 15.34 -15.21 18.73
CA LEU A 213 13.88 -15.15 18.67
C LEU A 213 13.37 -13.70 18.80
N GLY A 214 13.94 -12.93 19.72
CA GLY A 214 13.61 -11.52 19.87
C GLY A 214 13.94 -10.70 18.62
N ALA A 215 15.13 -10.91 18.05
CA ALA A 215 15.56 -10.22 16.85
C ALA A 215 14.68 -10.59 15.63
N LEU A 216 14.24 -11.85 15.54
CA LEU A 216 13.27 -12.28 14.54
C LEU A 216 11.91 -11.58 14.71
N SER A 217 11.47 -11.35 15.95
CA SER A 217 10.25 -10.59 16.25
C SER A 217 10.35 -9.12 15.81
N VAL A 218 11.49 -8.47 16.07
CA VAL A 218 11.75 -7.10 15.57
C VAL A 218 11.78 -7.07 14.03
N GLY A 219 12.44 -8.06 13.42
CA GLY A 219 12.46 -8.22 11.96
C GLY A 219 11.07 -8.44 11.37
N SER A 220 10.20 -9.22 12.01
CA SER A 220 8.84 -9.46 11.54
C SER A 220 7.95 -8.22 11.69
N ALA A 221 8.11 -7.43 12.76
CA ALA A 221 7.45 -6.14 12.89
C ALA A 221 7.90 -5.17 11.78
N ALA A 222 9.21 -5.07 11.52
CA ALA A 222 9.74 -4.26 10.42
C ALA A 222 9.24 -4.74 9.05
N PHE A 223 9.12 -6.06 8.85
CA PHE A 223 8.50 -6.65 7.67
C PHE A 223 7.06 -6.15 7.50
N LEU A 224 6.21 -6.30 8.52
CA LEU A 224 4.81 -5.86 8.46
C LEU A 224 4.69 -4.36 8.15
N ILE A 225 5.50 -3.51 8.79
CA ILE A 225 5.49 -2.07 8.54
C ILE A 225 5.82 -1.78 7.07
N LEU A 226 6.91 -2.35 6.55
CA LEU A 226 7.35 -2.10 5.17
C LEU A 226 6.36 -2.65 4.13
N GLU A 227 5.82 -3.83 4.41
CA GLU A 227 4.90 -4.56 3.55
C GLU A 227 3.54 -3.86 3.47
N LEU A 228 3.02 -3.35 4.58
CA LEU A 228 1.76 -2.59 4.60
C LEU A 228 1.92 -1.16 4.05
N SER A 229 3.12 -0.59 4.11
CA SER A 229 3.40 0.75 3.57
C SER A 229 3.38 0.83 2.04
N ASP A 230 3.53 -0.29 1.33
CA ASP A 230 3.44 -0.33 -0.13
C ASP A 230 2.47 -1.45 -0.56
N PRO A 231 1.16 -1.18 -0.59
CA PRO A 231 0.10 -2.19 -0.73
C PRO A 231 0.01 -2.84 -2.12
N TYR A 232 0.87 -2.43 -3.05
CA TYR A 232 0.87 -2.87 -4.45
C TYR A 232 1.98 -3.89 -4.74
N VAL A 233 2.97 -4.03 -3.85
CA VAL A 233 4.05 -5.03 -3.93
C VAL A 233 4.06 -5.91 -2.69
N GLY A 234 4.70 -7.09 -2.82
CA GLY A 234 4.87 -8.01 -1.70
C GLY A 234 3.86 -9.16 -1.67
N VAL A 235 3.81 -9.81 -0.52
CA VAL A 235 2.90 -10.87 -0.10
C VAL A 235 1.49 -10.33 0.21
N PHE A 236 1.37 -9.25 1.00
CA PHE A 236 0.10 -8.59 1.31
C PHE A 236 -0.23 -7.52 0.28
N ARG A 237 -0.47 -7.96 -0.96
CA ARG A 237 -0.81 -7.10 -2.08
C ARG A 237 -2.31 -6.98 -2.25
N LEU A 238 -2.78 -5.80 -2.61
CA LEU A 238 -4.20 -5.56 -2.89
C LEU A 238 -4.69 -6.54 -3.97
N PRO A 239 -5.83 -7.23 -3.76
CA PRO A 239 -6.31 -8.23 -4.68
C PRO A 239 -6.56 -7.65 -6.07
N ARG A 240 -5.93 -8.27 -7.08
CA ARG A 240 -6.18 -7.97 -8.50
C ARG A 240 -7.63 -8.23 -8.92
N THR A 241 -8.30 -9.12 -8.18
CA THR A 241 -9.66 -9.62 -8.45
C THR A 241 -10.72 -8.54 -8.37
N GLY A 242 -10.51 -7.46 -7.59
CA GLY A 242 -11.45 -6.33 -7.55
C GLY A 242 -11.58 -5.64 -8.91
N PHE A 243 -10.46 -5.44 -9.62
CA PHE A 243 -10.45 -4.89 -10.97
C PHE A 243 -10.99 -5.88 -12.01
N ASP A 244 -10.69 -7.16 -11.84
CA ASP A 244 -11.19 -8.21 -12.75
C ASP A 244 -12.71 -8.39 -12.60
N GLY A 245 -13.26 -8.18 -11.40
CA GLY A 245 -14.70 -8.13 -11.15
C GLY A 245 -15.39 -6.93 -11.80
N VAL A 246 -14.75 -5.75 -11.78
CA VAL A 246 -15.24 -4.57 -12.50
C VAL A 246 -15.24 -4.81 -14.02
N LEU A 247 -14.17 -5.40 -14.56
CA LEU A 247 -14.11 -5.81 -15.97
C LEU A 247 -15.23 -6.80 -16.34
N GLY A 248 -15.49 -7.78 -15.47
CA GLY A 248 -16.59 -8.73 -15.66
C GLY A 248 -17.97 -8.06 -15.62
N ALA A 249 -18.17 -7.10 -14.71
CA ALA A 249 -19.42 -6.34 -14.62
C ALA A 249 -19.67 -5.49 -15.88
N LEU A 250 -18.63 -4.87 -16.44
CA LEU A 250 -18.72 -4.13 -17.69
C LEU A 250 -19.08 -5.05 -18.88
N ALA A 251 -18.46 -6.22 -18.96
CA ALA A 251 -18.75 -7.20 -20.00
C ALA A 251 -20.21 -7.70 -19.95
N LEU A 252 -20.74 -7.95 -18.75
CA LEU A 252 -22.15 -8.31 -18.55
C LEU A 252 -23.10 -7.17 -18.97
N GLY A 253 -22.73 -5.92 -18.70
CA GLY A 253 -23.50 -4.74 -19.13
C GLY A 253 -23.58 -4.63 -20.66
N ASP A 254 -22.48 -4.89 -21.36
CA ASP A 254 -22.45 -4.92 -22.82
C ASP A 254 -23.37 -6.02 -23.40
N GLU A 255 -23.37 -7.22 -22.81
CA GLU A 255 -24.25 -8.32 -23.23
C GLU A 255 -25.74 -7.99 -23.06
N ILE A 256 -26.13 -7.42 -21.91
CA ILE A 256 -27.53 -7.04 -21.64
C ILE A 256 -28.00 -5.94 -22.60
N THR A 257 -27.13 -4.95 -22.88
CA THR A 257 -27.44 -3.87 -23.83
C THR A 257 -27.69 -4.44 -25.23
N ALA A 258 -26.82 -5.35 -25.69
CA ALA A 258 -26.93 -5.98 -27.00
C ALA A 258 -28.18 -6.88 -27.13
N GLU A 259 -28.55 -7.62 -26.08
CA GLU A 259 -29.78 -8.44 -26.03
C GLU A 259 -31.04 -7.56 -26.14
N THR A 260 -31.04 -6.40 -25.48
CA THR A 260 -32.16 -5.46 -25.47
C THR A 260 -32.36 -4.81 -26.85
N GLU A 261 -31.27 -4.39 -27.51
CA GLU A 261 -31.31 -3.87 -28.89
C GLU A 261 -31.82 -4.92 -29.89
N ARG A 262 -31.38 -6.19 -29.76
CA ARG A 262 -31.87 -7.29 -30.61
C ARG A 262 -33.37 -7.53 -30.46
N ARG A 263 -33.90 -7.45 -29.24
CA ARG A 263 -35.34 -7.61 -28.98
C ARG A 263 -36.16 -6.42 -29.48
N SER A 264 -35.62 -5.20 -29.37
CA SER A 264 -36.30 -3.99 -29.87
C SER A 264 -36.27 -3.85 -31.39
N GLY A 265 -35.27 -4.41 -32.08
CA GLY A 265 -35.18 -4.38 -33.55
C GLY A 265 -35.91 -5.53 -34.27
N ALA A 266 -36.48 -6.48 -33.53
CA ALA A 266 -37.20 -7.64 -34.06
C ALA A 266 -38.73 -7.50 -33.99
N GLY A 267 -39.25 -6.37 -33.53
CA GLY A 267 -40.68 -6.03 -33.48
C GLY A 267 -41.03 -4.86 -34.38
#